data_AF-A0A7X9N4I0-F1
#
_entry.id   AF-A0A7X9N4I0-F1
#
_cell.length_a   1.000
_cell.length_b   1.000
_cell.length_c   1.000
_cell.angle_alpha   90.00
_cell.angle_beta   90.00
_cell.angle_gamma   90.00
#
_symmetry.space_group_name_H-M   'P 1'
#
loop_
_entity.id
_entity.type
_entity.pdbx_description
1 polymer ?
#
loop_
_entity_poly.entity_id
_entity_poly.type
_entity_poly.pdbx_seq_one_letter_code
_entity_poly.pdbx_strand_id
1 'polypeptide(L)'
;MLQGVLAQSNSLYVGDMLFYIVSFIILMLLVKHYAWKPVTDMMNKRAAKISDDIDNAEKSRAEAEKLAAQRQAELQNSHQEAANIISTAKKTGEAQRDQIVTDAQKDAQIVKEQAQKDAEQARRDALKGAQNDVANLSIEIASKLIHKELNADDQKELIDSYIEGLVKHES
;
A
#
# COMPACT_ATOMS: atom_id res chain seq x y z
N MET A 1 17.07 -80.27 97.58
CA MET A 1 18.05 -79.23 97.17
C MET A 1 17.52 -78.63 95.87
N LEU A 2 17.09 -77.38 95.73
CA LEU A 2 17.30 -76.15 96.48
C LEU A 2 16.10 -75.22 96.18
N GLN A 3 15.35 -74.81 97.21
CA GLN A 3 14.65 -73.52 97.16
C GLN A 3 15.72 -72.45 97.45
N GLY A 4 15.93 -71.48 96.55
CA GLY A 4 16.93 -70.44 96.82
C GLY A 4 17.32 -69.48 95.69
N VAL A 5 16.53 -69.30 94.61
CA VAL A 5 16.91 -68.38 93.50
C VAL A 5 15.88 -67.27 93.24
N LEU A 6 14.95 -67.01 94.16
CA LEU A 6 13.95 -65.93 93.99
C LEU A 6 14.30 -64.59 94.67
N ALA A 7 15.57 -64.33 94.99
CA ALA A 7 15.93 -63.15 95.79
C ALA A 7 17.06 -62.26 95.23
N GLN A 8 17.37 -62.28 93.93
CA GLN A 8 18.29 -61.29 93.33
C GLN A 8 17.89 -60.79 91.92
N SER A 9 16.63 -60.93 91.53
CA SER A 9 16.17 -60.61 90.18
C SER A 9 15.16 -59.45 90.19
N ASN A 10 15.45 -58.37 90.93
CA ASN A 10 14.61 -57.15 90.93
C ASN A 10 15.43 -55.86 90.80
N SER A 11 16.74 -55.86 91.09
CA SER A 11 17.59 -54.67 90.88
C SER A 11 18.06 -54.54 89.43
N LEU A 12 18.22 -55.65 88.71
CA LEU A 12 18.67 -55.65 87.31
C LEU A 12 17.55 -55.24 86.32
N TYR A 13 16.30 -55.66 86.55
CA TYR A 13 15.18 -55.28 85.67
C TYR A 13 14.85 -53.78 85.72
N VAL A 14 14.99 -53.15 86.89
CA VAL A 14 14.80 -51.70 87.02
C VAL A 14 15.93 -50.93 86.32
N GLY A 15 17.16 -51.45 86.37
CA GLY A 15 18.31 -50.93 85.63
C GLY A 15 18.15 -51.02 84.12
N ASP A 16 17.74 -52.19 83.61
CA ASP A 16 17.49 -52.40 82.18
C ASP A 16 16.32 -51.55 81.68
N MET A 17 15.24 -51.43 82.45
CA MET A 17 14.10 -50.57 82.12
C MET A 17 14.52 -49.09 82.06
N LEU A 18 15.31 -48.60 83.01
CA LEU A 18 15.88 -47.24 82.96
C LEU A 18 16.79 -47.03 81.75
N PHE A 19 17.64 -48.01 81.43
CA PHE A 19 18.51 -47.96 80.26
C PHE A 19 17.71 -47.91 78.95
N TYR A 20 16.64 -48.70 78.82
CA TYR A 20 15.75 -48.64 77.65
C TYR A 20 14.99 -47.32 77.57
N ILE A 21 14.51 -46.76 78.70
CA ILE A 21 13.85 -45.45 78.72
C ILE A 21 14.82 -44.35 78.28
N VAL A 22 16.05 -44.34 78.82
CA VAL A 22 17.07 -43.37 78.43
C VAL A 22 17.44 -43.53 76.96
N SER A 23 17.63 -44.76 76.48
CA SER A 23 17.93 -45.04 75.07
C SER A 23 16.79 -44.62 74.15
N PHE A 24 15.54 -44.83 74.56
CA PHE A 24 14.35 -44.41 73.82
C PHE A 24 14.22 -42.88 73.77
N ILE A 25 14.52 -42.19 74.87
CA ILE A 25 14.56 -40.72 74.93
C ILE A 25 15.66 -40.19 74.01
N ILE A 26 16.86 -40.76 74.05
CA ILE A 26 17.97 -40.39 73.16
C ILE A 26 17.59 -40.59 71.70
N LEU A 27 16.99 -41.74 71.35
CA LEU A 27 16.49 -42.02 70.01
C LEU A 27 15.42 -40.99 69.58
N MET A 28 14.47 -40.69 70.46
CA MET A 28 13.41 -39.71 70.19
C MET A 28 14.00 -38.32 69.92
N LEU A 29 15.01 -37.90 70.69
CA LEU A 29 15.70 -36.63 70.46
C LEU A 29 16.47 -36.61 69.13
N LEU A 30 17.14 -37.71 68.79
CA LEU A 30 17.81 -37.84 67.49
C LEU A 30 16.82 -37.79 66.33
N VAL A 31 15.69 -38.50 66.41
CA VAL A 31 14.65 -38.47 65.37
C VAL A 31 14.02 -37.09 65.25
N LYS A 32 13.70 -36.45 66.39
CA LYS A 32 13.13 -35.08 66.41
C LYS A 32 14.08 -34.06 65.79
N HIS A 33 15.39 -34.18 66.00
CA HIS A 33 16.35 -33.25 65.43
C HIS A 33 16.68 -33.56 63.96
N TYR A 34 16.87 -34.84 63.62
CA TYR A 34 17.43 -35.25 62.32
C TYR A 34 16.37 -35.56 61.26
N ALA A 35 15.23 -36.15 61.63
CA ALA A 35 14.20 -36.58 60.69
C ALA A 35 13.09 -35.53 60.47
N TRP A 36 12.84 -34.68 61.47
CA TRP A 36 11.71 -33.74 61.42
C TRP A 36 11.90 -32.62 60.39
N LYS A 37 13.14 -32.11 60.28
CA LYS A 37 13.52 -31.10 59.28
C LYS A 37 13.35 -31.60 57.84
N PRO A 38 13.96 -32.71 57.38
CA PRO A 38 13.83 -33.16 56.00
C PRO A 38 12.41 -33.57 55.61
N VAL A 39 11.62 -34.14 56.55
CA VAL A 39 10.22 -34.52 56.28
C VAL A 39 9.34 -33.28 56.06
N THR A 40 9.50 -32.26 56.92
CA THR A 40 8.74 -31.01 56.80
C THR A 40 9.18 -30.23 55.56
N ASP A 41 10.48 -30.18 55.27
CA ASP A 41 11.01 -29.53 54.06
C ASP A 41 10.49 -30.20 52.78
N MET A 42 10.36 -31.53 52.75
CA MET A 42 9.80 -32.25 51.59
C MET A 42 8.31 -31.93 51.39
N MET A 43 7.53 -31.87 52.47
CA MET A 43 6.11 -31.48 52.42
C MET A 43 5.96 -30.04 51.93
N ASN A 44 6.74 -29.10 52.48
CA ASN A 44 6.75 -27.70 52.07
C ASN A 44 7.17 -27.52 50.61
N LYS A 45 8.21 -28.25 50.15
CA LYS A 45 8.62 -28.24 48.74
C LYS A 45 7.52 -28.74 47.81
N ARG A 46 6.80 -29.80 48.20
CA ARG A 46 5.65 -30.29 47.41
C ARG A 46 4.53 -29.26 47.37
N ALA A 47 4.17 -28.68 48.52
CA ALA A 47 3.13 -27.66 48.59
C ALA A 47 3.49 -26.42 47.75
N ALA A 48 4.73 -25.93 47.87
CA ALA A 48 5.25 -24.81 47.09
C ALA A 48 5.25 -25.10 45.59
N LYS A 49 5.72 -26.29 45.18
CA LYS A 49 5.70 -26.69 43.77
C LYS A 49 4.28 -26.77 43.19
N ILE A 50 3.32 -27.30 43.95
CA ILE A 50 1.93 -27.37 43.50
C ILE A 50 1.33 -25.96 43.36
N SER A 51 1.58 -25.08 44.34
CA SER A 51 1.14 -23.68 44.25
C SER A 51 1.73 -23.00 43.02
N ASP A 52 3.05 -23.12 42.84
CA ASP A 52 3.75 -22.51 41.70
C ASP A 52 3.27 -23.08 40.36
N ASP A 53 3.05 -24.40 40.26
CA ASP A 53 2.51 -25.04 39.05
C ASP A 53 1.09 -24.52 38.74
N ILE A 54 0.25 -24.29 39.75
CA ILE A 54 -1.11 -23.72 39.60
C ILE A 54 -1.05 -22.25 39.19
N ASP A 55 -0.25 -21.44 39.89
CA ASP A 55 -0.10 -20.01 39.62
C ASP A 55 0.45 -19.78 38.20
N ASN A 56 1.44 -20.59 37.79
CA ASN A 56 1.97 -20.55 36.44
C ASN A 56 0.94 -21.00 35.39
N ALA A 57 0.13 -22.01 35.68
CA ALA A 57 -0.93 -22.45 34.78
C ALA A 57 -2.03 -21.39 34.60
N GLU A 58 -2.43 -20.71 35.69
CA GLU A 58 -3.40 -19.62 35.64
C GLU A 58 -2.83 -18.42 34.87
N LYS A 59 -1.58 -18.03 35.15
CA LYS A 59 -0.90 -16.97 34.42
C LYS A 59 -0.78 -17.29 32.92
N SER A 60 -0.39 -18.51 32.58
CA SER A 60 -0.29 -18.94 31.18
C SER A 60 -1.64 -18.93 30.47
N ARG A 61 -2.72 -19.33 31.15
CA ARG A 61 -4.10 -19.21 30.62
C ARG A 61 -4.48 -17.76 30.39
N ALA A 62 -4.27 -16.89 31.37
CA ALA A 62 -4.58 -15.47 31.26
C ALA A 62 -3.80 -14.78 30.13
N GLU A 63 -2.51 -15.10 29.98
CA GLU A 63 -1.68 -14.61 28.87
C GLU A 63 -2.16 -15.14 27.52
N ALA A 64 -2.55 -16.42 27.43
CA ALA A 64 -3.10 -17.01 26.21
C ALA A 64 -4.43 -16.37 25.81
N GLU A 65 -5.34 -16.13 26.76
CA GLU A 65 -6.62 -15.44 26.52
C GLU A 65 -6.39 -13.99 26.08
N LYS A 66 -5.47 -13.27 26.74
CA LYS A 66 -5.10 -11.91 26.35
C LYS A 66 -4.53 -11.88 24.93
N LEU A 67 -3.63 -12.81 24.60
CA LEU A 67 -3.03 -12.89 23.27
C LEU A 67 -4.07 -13.26 22.21
N ALA A 68 -5.01 -14.15 22.52
CA ALA A 68 -6.12 -14.49 21.63
C ALA A 68 -7.02 -13.27 21.37
N ALA A 69 -7.37 -12.51 22.40
CA ALA A 69 -8.13 -11.27 22.26
C ALA A 69 -7.39 -10.22 21.43
N GLN A 70 -6.08 -10.04 21.66
CA GLN A 70 -5.24 -9.14 20.87
C GLN A 70 -5.18 -9.55 19.40
N ARG A 71 -4.96 -10.83 19.10
CA ARG A 71 -4.97 -11.34 17.72
C ARG A 71 -6.33 -11.13 17.05
N GLN A 72 -7.43 -11.38 17.77
CA GLN A 72 -8.77 -11.18 17.22
C GLN A 72 -9.06 -9.69 16.94
N ALA A 73 -8.56 -8.79 17.78
CA ALA A 73 -8.66 -7.35 17.55
C ALA A 73 -7.79 -6.91 16.35
N GLU A 74 -6.55 -7.43 16.27
CA GLU A 74 -5.63 -7.14 15.17
C GLU A 74 -6.18 -7.63 13.82
N LEU A 75 -6.73 -8.85 13.77
CA LEU A 75 -7.40 -9.37 12.58
C LEU A 75 -8.56 -8.49 12.13
N GLN A 76 -9.41 -8.05 13.06
CA GLN A 76 -10.53 -7.15 12.74
C GLN A 76 -10.02 -5.81 12.21
N ASN A 77 -8.98 -5.24 12.84
CA ASN A 77 -8.37 -4.01 12.36
C ASN A 77 -7.77 -4.18 10.95
N SER A 78 -7.05 -5.27 10.69
CA SER A 78 -6.50 -5.56 9.36
C SER A 78 -7.60 -5.73 8.31
N HIS A 79 -8.73 -6.37 8.65
CA HIS A 79 -9.88 -6.47 7.75
C HIS A 79 -10.50 -5.10 7.46
N GLN A 80 -10.66 -4.25 8.48
CA GLN A 80 -11.18 -2.90 8.31
C GLN A 80 -10.25 -2.04 7.46
N GLU A 81 -8.94 -2.13 7.69
CA GLU A 81 -7.93 -1.42 6.92
C GLU A 81 -7.90 -1.89 5.47
N ALA A 82 -7.96 -3.20 5.22
CA ALA A 82 -8.07 -3.75 3.86
C ALA A 82 -9.33 -3.25 3.15
N ALA A 83 -10.49 -3.23 3.83
CA ALA A 83 -11.73 -2.69 3.27
C ALA A 83 -11.60 -1.18 2.95
N ASN A 84 -10.95 -0.41 3.82
CA ASN A 84 -10.68 1.00 3.61
C ASN A 84 -9.75 1.25 2.42
N ILE A 85 -8.70 0.44 2.27
CA ILE A 85 -7.76 0.49 1.14
C ILE A 85 -8.53 0.22 -0.16
N ILE A 86 -9.34 -0.83 -0.22
CA ILE A 86 -10.12 -1.18 -1.42
C ILE A 86 -11.12 -0.06 -1.76
N SER A 87 -11.84 0.46 -0.76
CA SER A 87 -12.78 1.57 -0.96
C SER A 87 -12.07 2.83 -1.48
N THR A 88 -10.90 3.16 -0.92
CA THR A 88 -10.12 4.32 -1.33
C THR A 88 -9.58 4.14 -2.74
N ALA A 89 -9.01 2.97 -3.05
CA ALA A 89 -8.52 2.64 -4.39
C ALA A 89 -9.64 2.73 -5.43
N LYS A 90 -10.84 2.24 -5.12
CA LYS A 90 -12.01 2.35 -6.01
C LYS A 90 -12.40 3.81 -6.25
N LYS A 91 -12.51 4.62 -5.20
CA LYS A 91 -12.83 6.05 -5.31
C LYS A 91 -11.79 6.82 -6.13
N THR A 92 -10.51 6.58 -5.86
CA THR A 92 -9.42 7.19 -6.61
C THR A 92 -9.43 6.75 -8.08
N GLY A 93 -9.69 5.47 -8.34
CA GLY A 93 -9.81 4.93 -9.69
C GLY A 93 -10.99 5.53 -10.47
N GLU A 94 -12.15 5.69 -9.83
CA GLU A 94 -13.32 6.36 -10.42
C GLU A 94 -13.01 7.83 -10.73
N ALA A 95 -12.43 8.57 -9.78
CA ALA A 95 -12.01 9.97 -10.00
C ALA A 95 -10.99 10.10 -11.13
N GLN A 96 -9.99 9.22 -11.18
CA GLN A 96 -8.99 9.22 -12.24
C GLN A 96 -9.59 8.90 -13.61
N ARG A 97 -10.53 7.94 -13.68
CA ARG A 97 -11.26 7.63 -14.90
C ARG A 97 -12.03 8.85 -15.40
N ASP A 98 -12.77 9.51 -14.52
CA ASP A 98 -13.59 10.67 -14.89
C ASP A 98 -12.70 11.85 -15.32
N GLN A 99 -11.54 12.03 -14.69
CA GLN A 99 -10.53 13.00 -15.11
C GLN A 99 -9.99 12.68 -16.51
N ILE A 100 -9.59 11.43 -16.77
CA ILE A 100 -9.10 11.00 -18.08
C ILE A 100 -10.15 11.23 -19.17
N VAL A 101 -11.42 10.91 -18.90
CA VAL A 101 -12.52 11.13 -19.86
C VAL A 101 -12.71 12.62 -20.12
N THR A 102 -12.67 13.45 -19.08
CA THR A 102 -12.81 14.90 -19.19
C THR A 102 -11.67 15.51 -20.01
N ASP A 103 -10.43 15.10 -19.74
CA ASP A 103 -9.26 15.57 -20.47
C ASP A 103 -9.30 15.11 -21.94
N ALA A 104 -9.67 13.84 -22.19
CA ALA A 104 -9.84 13.34 -23.55
C ALA A 104 -10.93 14.08 -24.34
N GLN A 105 -12.05 14.44 -23.70
CA GLN A 105 -13.10 15.26 -24.33
C GLN A 105 -12.60 16.66 -24.66
N LYS A 106 -11.83 17.27 -23.75
CA LYS A 106 -11.22 18.58 -23.97
C LYS A 106 -10.22 18.55 -25.13
N ASP A 107 -9.36 17.55 -25.18
CA ASP A 107 -8.39 17.37 -26.25
C ASP A 107 -9.09 17.13 -27.59
N ALA A 108 -10.15 16.31 -27.61
CA ALA A 108 -10.95 16.09 -28.81
C ALA A 108 -11.61 17.39 -29.30
N GLN A 109 -12.09 18.24 -28.40
CA GLN A 109 -12.65 19.54 -28.75
C GLN A 109 -11.59 20.48 -29.34
N ILE A 110 -10.38 20.52 -28.76
CA ILE A 110 -9.26 21.30 -29.29
C ILE A 110 -8.88 20.83 -30.70
N VAL A 111 -8.75 19.53 -30.90
CA VAL A 111 -8.44 18.95 -32.22
C VAL A 111 -9.52 19.30 -33.24
N LYS A 112 -10.80 19.24 -32.85
CA LYS A 112 -11.91 19.61 -33.72
C LYS A 112 -11.88 21.09 -34.11
N GLU A 113 -11.63 21.98 -33.15
CA GLU A 113 -11.51 23.41 -33.41
C GLU A 113 -10.32 23.73 -34.33
N GLN A 114 -9.19 23.07 -34.12
CA GLN A 114 -8.02 23.24 -34.99
C GLN A 114 -8.32 22.74 -36.41
N ALA A 115 -8.92 21.55 -36.55
CA ALA A 115 -9.32 21.02 -37.85
C ALA A 115 -10.31 21.92 -38.58
N GLN A 116 -11.24 22.58 -37.86
CA GLN A 116 -12.15 23.56 -38.45
C GLN A 116 -11.41 24.80 -38.96
N LYS A 117 -10.46 25.33 -38.18
CA LYS A 117 -9.63 26.47 -38.59
C LYS A 117 -8.77 26.12 -39.81
N ASP A 118 -8.17 24.94 -39.82
CA ASP A 118 -7.33 24.46 -40.92
C ASP A 118 -8.18 24.24 -42.19
N ALA A 119 -9.39 23.69 -42.06
CA ALA A 119 -10.31 23.55 -43.19
C ALA A 119 -10.75 24.91 -43.76
N GLU A 120 -11.00 25.90 -42.90
CA GLU A 120 -11.36 27.24 -43.34
C GLU A 120 -10.18 27.95 -44.03
N GLN A 121 -8.97 27.78 -43.51
CA GLN A 121 -7.72 28.24 -44.13
C GLN A 121 -7.55 27.63 -45.52
N ALA A 122 -7.64 26.29 -45.63
CA ALA A 122 -7.51 25.58 -46.90
C ALA A 122 -8.56 26.02 -47.92
N ARG A 123 -9.79 26.29 -47.47
CA ARG A 123 -10.85 26.84 -48.33
C ARG A 123 -10.50 28.23 -48.87
N ARG A 124 -9.98 29.12 -48.02
CA ARG A 124 -9.53 30.46 -48.44
C ARG A 124 -8.39 30.37 -49.44
N ASP A 125 -7.42 29.48 -49.21
CA ASP A 125 -6.27 29.31 -50.08
C ASP A 125 -6.68 28.70 -51.45
N ALA A 126 -7.59 27.73 -51.45
CA ALA A 126 -8.16 27.17 -52.68
C ALA A 126 -8.94 28.23 -53.49
N LEU A 127 -9.70 29.11 -52.82
CA LEU A 127 -10.43 30.18 -53.50
C LEU A 127 -9.49 31.21 -54.12
N LYS A 128 -8.41 31.58 -53.42
CA LYS A 128 -7.35 32.45 -53.97
C LYS A 128 -6.65 31.81 -55.15
N GLY A 129 -6.33 30.51 -55.06
CA GLY A 129 -5.77 29.75 -56.17
C GLY A 129 -6.66 29.80 -57.41
N ALA A 130 -7.96 29.51 -57.24
CA ALA A 130 -8.92 29.56 -58.33
C ALA A 130 -9.05 30.98 -58.95
N GLN A 131 -9.00 32.04 -58.13
CA GLN A 131 -9.00 33.41 -58.65
C GLN A 131 -7.76 33.72 -59.49
N ASN A 132 -6.58 33.27 -59.06
CA ASN A 132 -5.34 33.40 -59.83
C ASN A 132 -5.40 32.63 -61.15
N ASP A 133 -5.94 31.41 -61.14
CA ASP A 133 -6.10 30.59 -62.35
C ASP A 133 -7.04 31.26 -63.36
N VAL A 134 -8.14 31.85 -62.89
CA VAL A 134 -9.08 32.61 -63.74
C VAL A 134 -8.42 33.87 -64.30
N ALA A 135 -7.63 34.59 -63.51
CA ALA A 135 -6.90 35.77 -63.96
C ALA A 135 -5.88 35.41 -65.05
N ASN A 136 -5.10 34.34 -64.84
CA ASN A 136 -4.15 33.83 -65.84
C ASN A 136 -4.83 33.42 -67.13
N LEU A 137 -5.93 32.67 -67.05
CA LEU A 137 -6.70 32.26 -68.22
C LEU A 137 -7.27 33.47 -68.98
N SER A 138 -7.72 34.51 -68.25
CA SER A 138 -8.23 35.75 -68.86
C SER A 138 -7.12 36.50 -69.62
N ILE A 139 -5.91 36.56 -69.06
CA ILE A 139 -4.73 37.15 -69.72
C ILE A 139 -4.35 36.34 -70.97
N GLU A 140 -4.36 35.01 -70.90
CA GLU A 140 -4.09 34.15 -72.07
C GLU A 140 -5.11 34.37 -73.20
N ILE A 141 -6.40 34.46 -72.86
CA ILE A 141 -7.47 34.74 -73.84
C ILE A 141 -7.28 36.13 -74.45
N ALA A 142 -7.04 37.16 -73.64
CA ALA A 142 -6.80 38.52 -74.10
C ALA A 142 -5.57 38.58 -75.02
N SER A 143 -4.47 37.91 -74.66
CA SER A 143 -3.25 37.83 -75.47
C SER A 143 -3.49 37.14 -76.81
N LYS A 144 -4.25 36.04 -76.83
CA LYS A 144 -4.66 35.34 -78.07
C LYS A 144 -5.59 36.19 -78.95
N LEU A 145 -6.51 36.94 -78.36
CA LEU A 145 -7.42 37.81 -79.11
C LEU A 145 -6.65 38.98 -79.75
N ILE A 146 -5.78 39.65 -78.99
CA ILE A 146 -4.89 40.70 -79.48
C ILE A 146 -4.04 40.17 -80.64
N HIS A 147 -3.42 38.99 -80.50
CA HIS A 147 -2.65 38.37 -81.58
C HIS A 147 -3.46 38.06 -82.84
N LYS A 148 -4.78 37.82 -82.72
CA LYS A 148 -5.65 37.47 -83.84
C LYS A 148 -6.21 38.71 -84.55
N GLU A 149 -6.51 39.78 -83.81
CA GLU A 149 -7.05 41.03 -84.33
C GLU A 149 -5.96 41.98 -84.86
N LEU A 150 -4.68 41.79 -84.50
CA LEU A 150 -3.58 42.63 -84.98
C LEU A 150 -3.40 42.50 -86.50
N ASN A 151 -3.83 43.52 -87.24
CA ASN A 151 -3.53 43.71 -88.65
C ASN A 151 -2.35 44.68 -88.81
N ALA A 152 -1.73 44.72 -90.00
CA ALA A 152 -0.53 45.55 -90.26
C ALA A 152 -0.75 47.07 -90.00
N ASP A 153 -2.00 47.54 -90.03
CA ASP A 153 -2.37 48.92 -89.75
C ASP A 153 -2.45 49.24 -88.24
N ASP A 154 -2.94 48.32 -87.39
CA ASP A 154 -2.99 48.49 -85.93
C ASP A 154 -1.58 48.51 -85.31
N GLN A 155 -0.65 47.79 -85.94
CA GLN A 155 0.75 47.74 -85.53
C GLN A 155 1.45 49.11 -85.73
N LYS A 156 1.00 49.90 -86.71
CA LYS A 156 1.45 51.29 -86.93
C LYS A 156 0.87 52.25 -85.89
N GLU A 157 -0.42 52.13 -85.59
CA GLU A 157 -1.11 52.97 -84.60
C GLU A 157 -0.57 52.72 -83.17
N LEU A 158 -0.22 51.47 -82.83
CA LEU A 158 0.43 51.15 -81.57
C LEU A 158 1.83 51.77 -81.44
N ILE A 159 2.62 51.77 -82.53
CA ILE A 159 3.94 52.40 -82.58
C ILE A 159 3.82 53.92 -82.46
N ASP A 160 2.87 54.54 -83.17
CA ASP A 160 2.61 55.98 -83.10
C ASP A 160 2.16 56.38 -81.68
N SER A 161 1.29 55.61 -81.03
CA SER A 161 0.86 55.87 -79.65
C SER A 161 1.99 55.71 -78.61
N TYR A 162 2.92 54.78 -78.83
CA TYR A 162 4.11 54.61 -77.99
C TYR A 162 5.09 55.77 -78.17
N ILE A 163 5.30 56.23 -79.41
CA ILE A 163 6.15 57.40 -79.72
C ILE A 163 5.52 58.67 -79.12
N GLU A 164 4.20 58.85 -79.22
CA GLU A 164 3.49 59.99 -78.64
C GLU A 164 3.51 59.97 -77.10
N GLY A 165 3.40 58.79 -76.48
CA GLY A 165 3.55 58.60 -75.03
C GLY A 165 4.96 58.90 -74.51
N LEU A 166 6.00 58.63 -75.31
CA LEU A 166 7.39 58.97 -74.99
C LEU A 166 7.68 60.47 -75.15
N VAL A 167 7.12 61.11 -76.18
CA VAL A 167 7.24 62.56 -76.39
C VAL A 167 6.54 63.37 -75.29
N LYS A 168 5.44 62.85 -74.73
CA LYS A 168 4.68 63.50 -73.66
C LYS A 168 5.35 63.48 -72.28
N HIS A 169 6.40 62.69 -72.11
CA HIS A 169 7.15 62.55 -70.86
C HIS A 169 8.51 63.29 -70.88
N GLU A 170 8.85 63.98 -71.98
CA GLU A 170 10.10 64.74 -72.15
C GLU A 170 9.89 66.27 -72.25
N SER A 171 8.72 66.76 -71.84
CA SER A 171 8.41 68.18 -71.57
C SER A 171 7.80 68.34 -70.19
#